data_AF-A0A7J3MY83-F1
#
_entry.id   AF-A0A7J3MY83-F1
#
_cell.length_a   1.000
_cell.length_b   1.000
_cell.length_c   1.000
_cell.angle_alpha   90.00
_cell.angle_beta   90.00
_cell.angle_gamma   90.00
#
_symmetry.space_group_name_H-M   'P 1'
#
loop_
_entity.id
_entity.type
_entity.pdbx_description
1 polymer ?
#
loop_
_entity_poly.entity_id
_entity_poly.type
_entity_poly.pdbx_seq_one_letter_code
_entity_poly.pdbx_strand_id
1 'polypeptide(L)'
;MRLKSVLCRVIGQSSIPTLLPRHIVAPIALCKHLKEVDVNKLPKDVIEMLKNRGYSIIDDPAKALEIIGVSLAENEYVKIFIVEY
;
A
#
# COMPACT_ATOMS: atom_id res chain seq x y z
N MET A 1 -4.82 -3.12 17.29
CA MET A 1 -4.18 -3.08 15.97
C MET A 1 -4.06 -1.64 15.47
N ARG A 2 -2.84 -1.09 15.49
CA ARG A 2 -2.51 0.22 14.90
C ARG A 2 -2.01 0.03 13.46
N LEU A 3 -2.62 0.75 12.52
CA LEU A 3 -2.24 0.72 11.11
C LEU A 3 -1.60 2.04 10.70
N LYS A 4 -0.51 1.97 9.94
CA LYS A 4 0.07 3.14 9.25
C LYS A 4 -0.04 2.96 7.74
N SER A 5 -0.23 4.09 7.05
CA SER A 5 -0.19 4.16 5.59
C SER A 5 0.99 5.01 5.12
N VAL A 6 1.60 4.58 4.02
CA VAL A 6 2.63 5.31 3.29
C VAL A 6 2.25 5.37 1.82
N LEU A 7 2.50 6.51 1.20
CA LEU A 7 2.46 6.67 -0.26
C LEU A 7 3.84 6.33 -0.79
N CYS A 8 3.93 5.35 -1.67
CA CYS A 8 5.17 4.91 -2.26
C CYS A 8 5.15 5.20 -3.76
N ARG A 9 6.25 5.74 -4.28
CA ARG A 9 6.46 5.95 -5.71
C ARG A 9 7.62 5.09 -6.19
N VAL A 10 7.39 4.27 -7.20
CA VAL A 10 8.43 3.42 -7.80
C VAL A 10 9.36 4.27 -8.66
N ILE A 11 10.68 4.06 -8.51
CA ILE A 11 11.71 4.72 -9.32
C ILE A 11 12.34 3.70 -10.27
N GLY A 12 12.42 4.04 -11.56
CA GLY A 12 13.20 3.28 -12.55
C GLY A 12 12.52 2.03 -13.11
N GLN A 13 11.26 1.75 -12.75
CA GLN A 13 10.43 0.72 -13.38
C GLN A 13 9.04 1.29 -13.70
N SER A 14 8.48 0.87 -14.84
CA SER A 14 7.19 1.35 -15.36
C SER A 14 5.96 0.66 -14.74
N SER A 15 6.14 -0.11 -13.67
CA SER A 15 5.06 -0.87 -13.05
C SER A 15 5.22 -0.98 -11.54
N ILE A 16 4.09 -0.80 -10.85
CA ILE A 16 3.94 -1.01 -9.42
C ILE A 16 4.29 -2.49 -9.12
N PRO A 17 5.04 -2.80 -8.04
CA PRO A 17 5.46 -4.16 -7.74
C PRO A 17 4.27 -5.10 -7.54
N THR A 18 3.88 -5.77 -8.61
CA THR A 18 3.07 -6.98 -8.59
C THR A 18 4.02 -8.15 -8.36
N LEU A 19 3.81 -8.87 -7.25
CA LEU A 19 4.41 -10.18 -6.90
C LEU A 19 5.65 -10.55 -7.72
N LEU A 20 6.80 -9.98 -7.35
CA LEU A 20 8.04 -10.31 -8.05
C LEU A 20 8.54 -11.69 -7.58
N PRO A 21 8.95 -12.57 -8.51
CA PRO A 21 9.73 -13.76 -8.20
C PRO A 21 10.91 -13.42 -7.27
N ARG A 22 11.26 -14.33 -6.37
CA ARG A 22 12.30 -14.16 -5.32
C ARG A 22 13.70 -13.80 -5.85
N HIS A 23 13.91 -13.86 -7.17
CA HIS A 23 15.19 -13.60 -7.84
C HIS A 23 15.23 -12.26 -8.60
N ILE A 24 14.15 -11.46 -8.56
CA ILE A 24 14.13 -10.14 -9.18
C ILE A 24 14.45 -9.08 -8.12
N VAL A 25 15.36 -8.16 -8.46
CA VAL A 25 15.65 -6.99 -7.62
C VAL A 25 14.34 -6.24 -7.40
N ALA A 26 13.92 -6.14 -6.15
CA ALA A 26 12.71 -5.42 -5.80
C ALA A 26 12.85 -3.95 -6.25
N PRO A 27 11.84 -3.37 -6.93
CA PRO A 27 11.87 -1.99 -7.34
C PRO A 27 12.09 -1.10 -6.12
N ILE A 28 12.96 -0.11 -6.29
CA ILE A 28 13.20 0.89 -5.27
C ILE A 28 11.99 1.83 -5.29
N ALA A 29 11.28 1.91 -4.17
CA ALA A 29 10.19 2.85 -3.99
C ALA A 29 10.56 3.89 -2.92
N LEU A 30 10.33 5.16 -3.21
CA LEU A 30 10.40 6.22 -2.21
C LEU A 30 9.04 6.33 -1.53
N CYS A 31 9.01 6.13 -0.22
CA CYS A 31 7.78 6.14 0.56
C CYS A 31 7.72 7.37 1.48
N LYS A 32 6.59 8.06 1.47
CA LYS A 32 6.26 9.17 2.36
C LYS A 32 5.11 8.76 3.28
N HIS A 33 5.23 9.08 4.57
CA HIS A 33 4.15 8.86 5.53
C HIS A 33 2.91 9.70 5.18
N LEU A 34 1.75 9.06 5.17
CA LEU A 34 0.47 9.71 4.97
C LEU A 34 -0.20 9.98 6.31
N LYS A 35 -0.73 8.93 6.95
CA LYS A 35 -1.48 9.01 8.21
C LYS A 35 -1.73 7.62 8.81
N GLU A 36 -2.20 7.60 10.05
CA GLU A 36 -2.83 6.42 10.63
C GLU A 36 -4.16 6.12 9.96
N VAL A 37 -4.47 4.83 9.80
CA VAL A 37 -5.69 4.37 9.14
C VAL A 37 -6.54 3.59 10.12
N ASP A 38 -7.84 3.91 10.16
CA ASP A 38 -8.80 3.16 10.96
C ASP A 38 -9.15 1.85 10.24
N VAL A 39 -8.94 0.73 10.92
CA VAL A 39 -9.25 -0.63 10.43
C VAL A 39 -10.71 -0.75 10.01
N ASN A 40 -11.63 -0.09 10.72
CA ASN A 40 -13.06 -0.22 10.48
C ASN A 40 -13.51 0.44 9.17
N LYS A 41 -12.68 1.34 8.63
CA LYS A 41 -12.92 2.02 7.35
C LYS A 41 -12.32 1.28 6.17
N LEU A 42 -11.59 0.18 6.41
CA LEU A 42 -10.98 -0.60 5.35
C LEU A 42 -11.97 -1.64 4.81
N PRO A 43 -11.96 -1.88 3.50
CA PRO A 43 -12.75 -2.95 2.91
C PRO A 43 -12.22 -4.33 3.34
N LYS A 44 -13.09 -5.34 3.29
CA LYS A 44 -12.83 -6.68 3.84
C LYS A 44 -11.60 -7.35 3.21
N ASP A 45 -11.41 -7.18 1.91
CA ASP A 45 -10.27 -7.70 1.16
C ASP A 45 -8.94 -7.16 1.70
N VAL A 46 -8.88 -5.86 1.98
CA VAL A 46 -7.70 -5.20 2.56
C VAL A 46 -7.43 -5.70 3.98
N ILE A 47 -8.48 -5.86 4.80
CA ILE A 47 -8.35 -6.40 6.16
C ILE A 47 -7.83 -7.83 6.15
N GLU A 48 -8.34 -8.69 5.27
CA GLU A 48 -7.85 -10.07 5.11
C GLU A 48 -6.39 -10.10 4.69
N MET A 49 -5.98 -9.26 3.73
CA MET A 49 -4.57 -9.14 3.34
C MET A 49 -3.69 -8.68 4.49
N LEU A 50 -4.13 -7.69 5.28
CA LEU A 50 -3.41 -7.22 6.47
C LEU A 50 -3.23 -8.33 7.50
N LYS A 51 -4.26 -9.14 7.77
CA LYS A 51 -4.17 -10.28 8.70
C LYS A 51 -3.24 -11.38 8.19
N ASN A 52 -3.29 -11.68 6.90
CA ASN A 52 -2.52 -12.77 6.30
C ASN A 52 -1.04 -12.42 6.06
N ARG A 53 -0.74 -11.15 5.77
CA ARG A 53 0.60 -10.73 5.31
C ARG A 53 1.24 -9.63 6.16
N GLY A 54 0.50 -9.03 7.09
CA GLY A 54 0.94 -7.86 7.87
C GLY A 54 0.90 -6.53 7.10
N TYR A 55 0.63 -6.56 5.79
CA TYR A 55 0.52 -5.38 4.94
C TYR A 55 -0.45 -5.61 3.77
N SER A 56 -0.97 -4.52 3.21
CA SER A 56 -1.74 -4.50 1.98
C SER A 56 -1.23 -3.37 1.07
N ILE A 57 -1.33 -3.58 -0.24
CA ILE A 57 -0.94 -2.63 -1.28
C ILE A 57 -2.21 -2.24 -2.02
N ILE A 58 -2.41 -0.93 -2.19
CA ILE A 58 -3.51 -0.34 -2.95
C ILE A 58 -2.86 0.47 -4.07
N ASP A 59 -3.00 -0.02 -5.29
CA ASP A 59 -2.47 0.56 -6.52
C ASP A 59 -3.57 1.10 -7.44
N ASP A 60 -4.81 0.69 -7.21
CA ASP A 60 -6.00 1.26 -7.85
C ASP A 60 -6.27 2.69 -7.35
N PRO A 61 -6.26 3.72 -8.23
CA PRO A 61 -6.48 5.11 -7.84
C PRO A 61 -7.85 5.39 -7.23
N ALA A 62 -8.90 4.70 -7.68
CA ALA A 62 -10.25 4.88 -7.15
C ALA A 62 -10.35 4.30 -5.73
N LYS A 63 -9.79 3.10 -5.50
CA LYS A 63 -9.70 2.53 -4.15
C LYS A 63 -8.83 3.38 -3.22
N ALA A 64 -7.70 3.91 -3.69
CA ALA A 64 -6.84 4.75 -2.87
C ALA A 64 -7.54 6.06 -2.43
N LEU A 65 -8.35 6.64 -3.33
CA LEU A 65 -9.14 7.82 -3.03
C LEU A 65 -10.27 7.50 -2.04
N GLU A 66 -10.99 6.39 -2.20
CA GLU A 66 -12.06 5.99 -1.29
C GLU A 66 -11.53 5.66 0.12
N ILE A 67 -10.44 4.90 0.20
CA ILE A 67 -9.94 4.33 1.46
C ILE A 67 -9.10 5.34 2.24
N ILE A 68 -8.19 6.05 1.56
CA ILE A 68 -7.21 6.94 2.20
C ILE A 68 -7.42 8.40 1.81
N GLY A 69 -8.24 8.71 0.80
CA GLY A 69 -8.43 10.08 0.33
C GLY A 69 -7.21 10.61 -0.42
N VAL A 70 -6.47 9.72 -1.08
CA VAL A 70 -5.25 10.07 -1.84
C VAL A 70 -5.45 9.72 -3.31
N SER A 71 -5.22 10.70 -4.18
CA SER A 71 -5.12 10.47 -5.62
C SER A 71 -3.72 9.93 -5.94
N LEU A 72 -3.66 8.81 -6.66
CA LEU A 72 -2.41 8.18 -7.08
C LEU A 72 -2.01 8.69 -8.47
N ALA A 73 -0.75 9.08 -8.63
CA ALA A 73 -0.13 9.30 -9.93
C ALA A 73 0.38 7.98 -10.55
N GLU A 74 0.83 8.06 -11.80
CA GLU A 74 1.48 6.93 -12.47
C GLU A 74 2.70 6.45 -11.65
N ASN A 75 2.79 5.13 -11.43
CA ASN A 75 3.81 4.47 -10.59
C ASN A 75 3.73 4.76 -9.08
N GLU A 76 2.58 5.23 -8.58
CA GLU A 76 2.32 5.38 -7.15
C GLU A 76 1.41 4.28 -6.61
N TYR A 77 1.65 3.88 -5.37
CA TYR A 77 0.79 2.97 -4.63
C TYR A 77 0.78 3.35 -3.15
N VAL A 78 -0.31 3.01 -2.47
CA VAL A 78 -0.44 3.13 -1.03
C VAL A 78 -0.11 1.78 -0.41
N LYS A 79 0.80 1.77 0.56
CA LYS A 79 1.05 0.59 1.40
C LYS A 79 0.49 0.85 2.79
N ILE A 80 -0.38 -0.04 3.24
CA ILE A 80 -0.90 -0.07 4.61
C ILE A 80 -0.23 -1.23 5.33
N PHE A 81 0.24 -1.02 6.55
CA PHE A 81 0.87 -2.08 7.33
C PHE A 81 0.55 -1.96 8.82
N ILE A 82 0.59 -3.11 9.50
CA ILE A 82 0.38 -3.22 10.94
C ILE A 82 1.67 -2.79 11.64
N VAL A 83 1.55 -1.88 12.60
CA VAL A 83 2.69 -1.38 13.40
C VAL A 83 2.73 -2.01 14.79
N GLU A 84 1.56 -2.16 15.41
CA GLU A 84 1.38 -2.79 16.72
C GLU A 84 0.06 -3.57 16.71
N TYR A 85 0.08 -4.79 17.26
CA TYR A 85 -1.07 -5.68 17.32
C TYR A 85 -2.00 -5.30 18.49
#